data_AF-A0A5E4ZK56-F1
#
_entry.id   AF-A0A5E4ZK56-F1
#
_cell.length_a   1.000
_cell.length_b   1.000
_cell.length_c   1.000
_cell.angle_alpha   90.00
_cell.angle_beta   90.00
_cell.angle_gamma   90.00
#
_symmetry.space_group_name_H-M   'P 1'
#
loop_
_entity.id
_entity.type
_entity.pdbx_description
1 polymer ?
#
loop_
_entity_poly.entity_id
_entity_poly.type
_entity_poly.pdbx_seq_one_letter_code
_entity_poly.pdbx_strand_id
1 'polypeptide(L)'
;MNSTSCLIGGNFPVRRYPESNLSERRMALLDNFNRRLEGRNCPDDVEFRGFLARFSNLGPIDTLRNCFTGGDKADILIWAAQCHVSSYGAGRDFLVRDQMLDHATDASQKLLDALQSDARDHMLRSARIGPRFQIVLSFPEVALNLPLGRSCFGTEPGALSYDEARALLLGRDGGTPSLLERFSSEMDRTRTPYSDMDVWAAWYACIERCIGGKPIREFSADPTEFRTLGFALRALASRVSECSNASDLPLLRMLANSLEAFDHAQDGKNVALGWSNIAGYHLQAGDEQLASRAYTHAGGRFTQAAELLMAERKSAEGNQCMVLAHDAYEKAAVYRANAAVNGGASGSTVAQVHAALNGTDAPDGRARPQDVSGITAPVMSSTELVNVSEINNDNLSDRSRSHSPS
;
A
#
# COMPACT_ATOMS: atom_id res chain seq x y z
N MET A 1 11.13 47.56 -35.74
CA MET A 1 11.32 46.12 -36.02
C MET A 1 10.49 45.36 -35.00
N ASN A 2 9.62 44.45 -35.42
CA ASN A 2 8.76 43.72 -34.50
C ASN A 2 9.48 42.46 -34.04
N SER A 3 9.94 42.44 -32.79
CA SER A 3 10.41 41.21 -32.16
C SER A 3 9.20 40.33 -31.88
N THR A 4 8.88 39.42 -32.80
CA THR A 4 7.97 38.30 -32.53
C THR A 4 8.65 37.37 -31.54
N SER A 5 8.40 37.60 -30.24
CA SER A 5 8.73 36.64 -29.18
C SER A 5 8.12 35.29 -29.54
N CYS A 6 8.97 34.27 -29.68
CA CYS A 6 8.48 32.92 -29.93
C CYS A 6 7.69 32.46 -28.70
N LEU A 7 6.45 32.01 -28.91
CA LEU A 7 5.52 31.64 -27.84
C LEU A 7 5.86 30.23 -27.37
N ILE A 8 6.79 30.12 -26.41
CA ILE A 8 7.26 28.85 -25.88
C ILE A 8 6.17 28.27 -24.96
N GLY A 9 5.57 27.15 -25.39
CA GLY A 9 4.66 26.36 -24.56
C GLY A 9 5.37 25.67 -23.39
N GLY A 10 4.60 25.15 -22.44
CA GLY A 10 5.18 24.36 -21.34
C GLY A 10 5.56 22.96 -21.82
N ASN A 11 6.81 22.55 -21.59
CA ASN A 11 7.32 21.23 -21.94
C ASN A 11 6.47 20.13 -21.27
N PHE A 12 5.90 19.27 -22.10
CA PHE A 12 5.06 18.16 -21.69
C PHE A 12 5.65 16.88 -22.27
N PRO A 13 6.61 16.26 -21.55
CA PRO A 13 7.51 15.22 -22.06
C PRO A 13 6.81 13.85 -22.08
N VAL A 14 5.76 13.75 -22.89
CA VAL A 14 4.95 12.54 -23.10
C VAL A 14 5.19 12.02 -24.51
N ARG A 15 5.59 10.76 -24.61
CA ARG A 15 5.78 10.01 -25.85
C ARG A 15 4.51 10.10 -26.70
N ARG A 16 4.68 10.34 -28.01
CA ARG A 16 3.63 10.57 -29.02
C ARG A 16 2.78 11.84 -28.84
N TYR A 17 2.95 12.64 -27.79
CA TYR A 17 2.27 13.94 -27.71
C TYR A 17 2.89 14.93 -28.73
N PRO A 18 2.10 15.62 -29.58
CA PRO A 18 2.63 16.51 -30.61
C PRO A 18 3.53 17.60 -30.04
N GLU A 19 4.70 17.78 -30.66
CA GLU A 19 5.70 18.81 -30.32
C GLU A 19 6.22 18.77 -28.86
N SER A 20 5.82 17.77 -28.05
CA SER A 20 6.09 17.68 -26.60
C SER A 20 5.81 18.97 -25.81
N ASN A 21 4.82 19.77 -26.24
CA ASN A 21 4.54 21.08 -25.65
C ASN A 21 3.04 21.35 -25.47
N LEU A 22 2.63 21.77 -24.28
CA LEU A 22 1.26 22.24 -24.06
C LEU A 22 1.08 23.65 -24.61
N SER A 23 0.16 23.77 -25.56
CA SER A 23 -0.35 25.04 -26.09
C SER A 23 -0.70 26.02 -24.96
N GLU A 24 -0.33 27.30 -25.08
CA GLU A 24 -0.57 28.35 -24.07
C GLU A 24 -1.99 28.37 -23.51
N ARG A 25 -3.00 28.14 -24.37
CA ARG A 25 -4.41 28.11 -23.98
C ARG A 25 -4.80 26.93 -23.06
N ARG A 26 -4.01 25.84 -23.03
CA ARG A 26 -4.09 24.77 -22.01
C ARG A 26 -3.36 25.20 -20.74
N MET A 27 -2.17 25.81 -20.85
CA MET A 27 -1.43 26.33 -19.69
C MET A 27 -2.25 27.37 -18.90
N ALA A 28 -2.88 28.33 -19.59
CA ALA A 28 -3.75 29.33 -18.97
C ALA A 28 -5.05 28.75 -18.38
N LEU A 29 -5.55 27.61 -18.91
CA LEU A 29 -6.71 26.92 -18.36
C LEU A 29 -6.33 26.13 -17.09
N LEU A 30 -5.16 25.49 -17.09
CA LEU A 30 -4.57 24.81 -15.93
C LEU A 30 -4.22 25.78 -14.80
N ASP A 31 -3.57 26.91 -15.11
CA ASP A 31 -3.28 27.97 -14.15
C ASP A 31 -4.57 28.56 -13.53
N ASN A 32 -5.62 28.80 -14.33
CA ASN A 32 -6.90 29.26 -13.78
C ASN A 32 -7.55 28.24 -12.84
N PHE A 33 -7.36 26.94 -13.12
CA PHE A 33 -7.88 25.84 -12.31
C PHE A 33 -7.09 25.66 -11.00
N ASN A 34 -5.76 25.70 -11.07
CA ASN A 34 -4.87 25.65 -9.90
C ASN A 34 -5.13 26.81 -8.94
N ARG A 35 -5.28 28.03 -9.46
CA ARG A 35 -5.61 29.22 -8.64
C ARG A 35 -7.00 29.16 -7.99
N ARG A 36 -7.89 28.24 -8.40
CA ARG A 36 -9.16 27.93 -7.71
C ARG A 36 -8.97 26.85 -6.64
N LEU A 37 -8.20 25.80 -6.95
CA LEU A 37 -7.84 24.74 -5.99
C LEU A 37 -7.04 25.27 -4.78
N GLU A 38 -6.23 26.31 -4.99
CA GLU A 38 -5.51 27.05 -3.94
C GLU A 38 -6.37 28.12 -3.25
N GLY A 39 -7.57 28.40 -3.78
CA GLY A 39 -8.48 29.40 -3.27
C GLY A 39 -9.26 28.95 -2.02
N ARG A 40 -9.91 29.91 -1.34
CA ARG A 40 -10.79 29.61 -0.18
C ARG A 40 -12.04 28.80 -0.57
N ASN A 41 -12.45 28.89 -1.83
CA ASN A 41 -13.59 28.17 -2.38
C ASN A 41 -13.02 27.10 -3.33
N CYS A 42 -13.06 25.84 -2.92
CA CYS A 42 -12.67 24.72 -3.78
C CYS A 42 -13.62 24.65 -5.00
N PRO A 43 -13.16 24.23 -6.20
CA PRO A 43 -14.03 24.03 -7.35
C PRO A 43 -15.21 23.10 -7.05
N ASP A 44 -16.36 23.37 -7.67
CA ASP A 44 -17.52 22.48 -7.61
C ASP A 44 -17.52 21.42 -8.73
N ASP A 45 -18.48 20.50 -8.69
CA ASP A 45 -18.61 19.39 -9.64
C ASP A 45 -18.85 19.86 -11.10
N VAL A 46 -19.36 21.07 -11.31
CA VAL A 46 -19.50 21.69 -12.64
C VAL A 46 -18.17 22.24 -13.11
N GLU A 47 -17.38 22.85 -12.22
CA GLU A 47 -16.03 23.33 -12.52
C GLU A 47 -15.04 22.19 -12.78
N PHE A 48 -15.08 21.10 -11.99
CA PHE A 48 -14.30 19.88 -12.25
C PHE A 48 -14.64 19.26 -13.62
N ARG A 49 -15.93 19.01 -13.90
CA ARG A 49 -16.36 18.45 -15.19
C ARG A 49 -16.05 19.39 -16.36
N GLY A 50 -16.16 20.70 -16.14
CA GLY A 50 -15.78 21.75 -17.09
C GLY A 50 -14.27 21.80 -17.39
N PHE A 51 -13.41 21.54 -16.40
CA PHE A 51 -11.96 21.40 -16.59
C PHE A 51 -11.63 20.15 -17.44
N LEU A 52 -12.13 18.97 -17.05
CA LEU A 52 -11.88 17.71 -17.76
C LEU A 52 -12.27 17.79 -19.26
N ALA A 53 -13.45 18.35 -19.55
CA ALA A 53 -13.92 18.54 -20.92
C ALA A 53 -13.07 19.54 -21.72
N ARG A 54 -12.63 20.65 -21.12
CA ARG A 54 -11.93 21.73 -21.82
C ARG A 54 -10.41 21.54 -21.95
N PHE A 55 -9.79 20.81 -21.03
CA PHE A 55 -8.35 20.50 -21.10
C PHE A 55 -8.06 19.48 -22.21
N SER A 56 -8.90 18.44 -22.31
CA SER A 56 -8.89 17.50 -23.43
C SER A 56 -9.24 18.22 -24.75
N ASN A 57 -10.40 18.89 -24.81
CA ASN A 57 -10.93 19.50 -26.02
C ASN A 57 -11.00 21.03 -25.91
N LEU A 58 -10.02 21.73 -26.48
CA LEU A 58 -10.00 23.21 -26.48
C LEU A 58 -11.10 23.85 -27.36
N GLY A 59 -11.80 23.09 -28.20
CA GLY A 59 -12.94 23.57 -28.98
C GLY A 59 -13.29 22.65 -30.17
N PRO A 60 -14.38 22.94 -30.91
CA PRO A 60 -14.94 22.03 -31.91
C PRO A 60 -13.97 21.60 -33.02
N ILE A 61 -13.07 22.51 -33.43
CA ILE A 61 -12.03 22.22 -34.44
C ILE A 61 -10.98 21.24 -33.91
N ASP A 62 -10.63 21.31 -32.62
CA ASP A 62 -9.69 20.39 -31.98
C ASP A 62 -10.33 19.00 -31.84
N THR A 63 -11.61 18.94 -31.46
CA THR A 63 -12.41 17.70 -31.43
C THR A 63 -12.53 17.06 -32.81
N LEU A 64 -12.94 17.82 -33.84
CA LEU A 64 -13.01 17.33 -35.22
C LEU A 64 -11.64 16.84 -35.72
N ARG A 65 -10.56 17.56 -35.44
CA ARG A 65 -9.20 17.14 -35.83
C ARG A 65 -8.81 15.83 -35.16
N ASN A 66 -9.07 15.68 -33.86
CA ASN A 66 -8.80 14.45 -33.12
C ASN A 66 -9.55 13.24 -33.75
N CYS A 67 -10.79 13.43 -34.24
CA CYS A 67 -11.53 12.39 -34.96
C CYS A 67 -10.91 11.96 -36.31
N PHE A 68 -10.03 12.76 -36.90
CA PHE A 68 -9.41 12.48 -38.22
C PHE A 68 -7.91 12.13 -38.16
N THR A 69 -7.20 12.38 -37.05
CA THR A 69 -5.73 12.23 -36.99
C THR A 69 -5.20 11.09 -36.10
N GLY A 70 -6.08 10.28 -35.50
CA GLY A 70 -5.69 9.27 -34.50
C GLY A 70 -5.72 9.79 -33.06
N GLY A 71 -6.03 8.90 -32.13
CA GLY A 71 -6.52 9.25 -30.78
C GLY A 71 -5.46 9.75 -29.78
N ASP A 72 -4.21 9.28 -29.88
CA ASP A 72 -3.20 9.36 -28.81
C ASP A 72 -3.10 10.72 -28.09
N LYS A 73 -3.11 11.83 -28.84
CA LYS A 73 -3.10 13.20 -28.26
C LYS A 73 -4.30 13.48 -27.36
N ALA A 74 -5.51 13.09 -27.79
CA ALA A 74 -6.74 13.34 -27.05
C ALA A 74 -6.78 12.49 -25.77
N ASP A 75 -6.41 11.21 -25.88
CA ASP A 75 -6.39 10.27 -24.78
C ASP A 75 -5.35 10.67 -23.72
N ILE A 76 -4.13 11.05 -24.14
CA ILE A 76 -3.08 11.60 -23.25
C ILE A 76 -3.59 12.81 -22.46
N LEU A 77 -4.36 13.72 -23.09
CA LEU A 77 -4.90 14.90 -22.40
C LEU A 77 -6.07 14.58 -21.47
N ILE A 78 -6.88 13.58 -21.81
CA ILE A 78 -7.92 13.04 -20.92
C ILE A 78 -7.26 12.44 -19.68
N TRP A 79 -6.24 11.60 -19.87
CA TRP A 79 -5.49 10.99 -18.78
C TRP A 79 -4.83 12.05 -17.90
N ALA A 80 -4.13 13.03 -18.49
CA ALA A 80 -3.49 14.12 -17.76
C ALA A 80 -4.48 14.96 -16.94
N ALA A 81 -5.67 15.24 -17.48
CA ALA A 81 -6.72 15.96 -16.76
C ALA A 81 -7.28 15.12 -15.59
N GLN A 82 -7.54 13.83 -15.81
CA GLN A 82 -8.03 12.90 -14.77
C GLN A 82 -7.00 12.73 -13.64
N CYS A 83 -5.73 12.48 -13.97
CA CYS A 83 -4.62 12.38 -13.02
C CYS A 83 -4.46 13.65 -12.18
N HIS A 84 -4.50 14.81 -12.84
CA HIS A 84 -4.36 16.08 -12.15
C HIS A 84 -5.54 16.31 -11.18
N VAL A 85 -6.79 16.03 -11.58
CA VAL A 85 -7.95 16.13 -10.70
C VAL A 85 -7.87 15.13 -9.52
N SER A 86 -7.53 13.86 -9.76
CA SER A 86 -7.42 12.85 -8.69
C SER A 86 -6.28 13.14 -7.70
N SER A 87 -5.28 13.95 -8.06
CA SER A 87 -4.22 14.38 -7.13
C SER A 87 -4.71 15.26 -5.97
N TYR A 88 -5.93 15.82 -6.03
CA TYR A 88 -6.54 16.65 -4.99
C TYR A 88 -7.68 15.92 -4.27
N GLY A 89 -7.83 16.15 -2.97
CA GLY A 89 -8.85 15.47 -2.14
C GLY A 89 -10.29 15.67 -2.63
N ALA A 90 -10.69 16.93 -2.88
CA ALA A 90 -12.01 17.26 -3.43
C ALA A 90 -12.20 16.75 -4.87
N GLY A 91 -11.12 16.65 -5.65
CA GLY A 91 -11.13 16.07 -6.99
C GLY A 91 -11.37 14.57 -6.97
N ARG A 92 -10.79 13.81 -6.01
CA ARG A 92 -11.21 12.41 -5.76
C ARG A 92 -12.67 12.33 -5.35
N ASP A 93 -13.15 13.20 -4.46
CA ASP A 93 -14.55 13.17 -4.03
C ASP A 93 -15.53 13.39 -5.20
N PHE A 94 -15.20 14.30 -6.11
CA PHE A 94 -15.90 14.49 -7.37
C PHE A 94 -15.85 13.23 -8.24
N LEU A 95 -14.67 12.64 -8.46
CA LEU A 95 -14.50 11.44 -9.29
C LEU A 95 -15.22 10.20 -8.70
N VAL A 96 -15.35 10.10 -7.37
CA VAL A 96 -16.19 9.08 -6.71
C VAL A 96 -17.68 9.34 -6.99
N ARG A 97 -18.15 10.59 -6.87
CA ARG A 97 -19.55 10.96 -7.18
C ARG A 97 -19.92 10.70 -8.63
N ASP A 98 -19.03 11.03 -9.57
CA ASP A 98 -19.25 10.89 -11.01
C ASP A 98 -18.90 9.48 -11.56
N GLN A 99 -18.54 8.52 -10.70
CA GLN A 99 -18.13 7.15 -11.05
C GLN A 99 -16.93 7.09 -12.02
N MET A 100 -16.04 8.08 -11.93
CA MET A 100 -14.87 8.27 -12.77
C MET A 100 -13.54 7.95 -12.06
N LEU A 101 -13.56 7.48 -10.80
CA LEU A 101 -12.32 7.25 -10.03
C LEU A 101 -11.45 6.15 -10.64
N ASP A 102 -12.03 5.00 -10.98
CA ASP A 102 -11.31 3.89 -11.63
C ASP A 102 -10.65 4.33 -12.93
N HIS A 103 -11.37 5.13 -13.74
CA HIS A 103 -10.85 5.73 -14.97
C HIS A 103 -9.62 6.63 -14.72
N ALA A 104 -9.55 7.32 -13.57
CA ALA A 104 -8.39 8.13 -13.18
C ALA A 104 -7.22 7.29 -12.65
N THR A 105 -7.48 6.15 -12.00
CA THR A 105 -6.46 5.16 -11.63
C THR A 105 -5.86 4.48 -12.87
N ASP A 106 -6.70 4.16 -13.86
CA ASP A 106 -6.31 3.65 -15.19
C ASP A 106 -5.48 4.68 -15.96
N ALA A 107 -5.93 5.94 -15.99
CA ALA A 107 -5.21 7.06 -16.58
C ALA A 107 -3.81 7.25 -15.99
N SER A 108 -3.67 7.03 -14.68
CA SER A 108 -2.39 7.19 -13.97
C SER A 108 -1.34 6.20 -14.47
N GLN A 109 -1.69 4.94 -14.69
CA GLN A 109 -0.77 3.97 -15.32
C GLN A 109 -0.47 4.35 -16.78
N LYS A 110 -1.50 4.67 -17.57
CA LYS A 110 -1.35 4.97 -19.01
C LYS A 110 -0.49 6.20 -19.27
N LEU A 111 -0.61 7.23 -18.42
CA LEU A 111 0.23 8.42 -18.47
C LEU A 111 1.65 8.15 -17.96
N LEU A 112 1.81 7.31 -16.92
CA LEU A 112 3.12 6.90 -16.39
C LEU A 112 3.94 6.05 -17.37
N ASP A 113 3.28 5.18 -18.16
CA ASP A 113 3.92 4.58 -19.34
C ASP A 113 4.30 5.69 -20.31
N ALA A 114 3.33 6.51 -20.73
CA ALA A 114 3.54 7.47 -21.81
C ALA A 114 4.62 8.53 -21.53
N LEU A 115 5.15 8.71 -20.32
CA LEU A 115 6.31 9.57 -20.05
C LEU A 115 7.55 9.21 -20.89
N GLN A 116 8.38 10.22 -21.18
CA GLN A 116 9.76 10.05 -21.63
C GLN A 116 10.67 9.68 -20.44
N SER A 117 11.72 8.88 -20.68
CA SER A 117 12.55 8.29 -19.62
C SER A 117 13.16 9.32 -18.66
N ASP A 118 13.77 10.38 -19.18
CA ASP A 118 14.46 11.40 -18.36
C ASP A 118 13.46 12.18 -17.49
N ALA A 119 12.27 12.45 -18.03
CA ALA A 119 11.19 13.10 -17.30
C ALA A 119 10.61 12.19 -16.21
N ARG A 120 10.37 10.90 -16.51
CA ARG A 120 9.95 9.89 -15.54
C ARG A 120 10.97 9.75 -14.40
N ASP A 121 12.26 9.66 -14.73
CA ASP A 121 13.36 9.57 -13.77
C ASP A 121 13.50 10.84 -12.90
N HIS A 122 13.30 12.03 -13.47
CA HIS A 122 13.23 13.28 -12.71
C HIS A 122 12.01 13.32 -11.79
N MET A 123 10.82 13.02 -12.32
CA MET A 123 9.55 13.05 -11.61
C MET A 123 9.52 12.07 -10.43
N LEU A 124 10.13 10.89 -10.57
CA LEU A 124 10.28 9.92 -9.47
C LEU A 124 11.21 10.42 -8.36
N ARG A 125 12.30 11.13 -8.67
CA ARG A 125 13.15 11.77 -7.65
C ARG A 125 12.41 12.89 -6.89
N SER A 126 11.53 13.64 -7.57
CA SER A 126 10.76 14.75 -6.96
C SER A 126 9.45 14.31 -6.29
N ALA A 127 9.23 13.00 -6.12
CA ALA A 127 8.01 12.45 -5.56
C ALA A 127 7.71 12.94 -4.13
N ARG A 128 6.43 13.26 -3.90
CA ARG A 128 5.92 13.85 -2.66
C ARG A 128 4.67 13.13 -2.17
N ILE A 129 4.44 13.19 -0.87
CA ILE A 129 3.16 12.83 -0.29
C ILE A 129 2.19 13.99 -0.58
N GLY A 130 1.04 13.66 -1.16
CA GLY A 130 -0.01 14.59 -1.54
C GLY A 130 -1.24 14.52 -0.62
N PRO A 131 -2.30 15.26 -0.96
CA PRO A 131 -3.59 15.18 -0.28
C PRO A 131 -4.07 13.72 -0.13
N ARG A 132 -4.54 13.37 1.07
CA ARG A 132 -4.94 12.01 1.47
C ARG A 132 -3.83 10.95 1.31
N PHE A 133 -2.59 11.33 1.59
CA PHE A 133 -1.42 10.44 1.56
C PHE A 133 -1.06 9.88 0.17
N GLN A 134 -1.63 10.40 -0.92
CA GLN A 134 -1.29 9.92 -2.26
C GLN A 134 0.20 10.10 -2.56
N ILE A 135 0.85 9.09 -3.17
CA ILE A 135 2.15 9.29 -3.80
C ILE A 135 1.91 10.11 -5.06
N VAL A 136 2.43 11.34 -5.13
CA VAL A 136 2.21 12.25 -6.27
C VAL A 136 3.53 12.64 -6.91
N LEU A 137 3.58 12.49 -8.23
CA LEU A 137 4.61 13.06 -9.09
C LEU A 137 4.10 14.40 -9.65
N SER A 138 4.96 15.39 -9.80
CA SER A 138 4.62 16.69 -10.41
C SER A 138 5.45 16.90 -11.68
N PHE A 139 4.82 17.38 -12.76
CA PHE A 139 5.54 17.63 -14.01
C PHE A 139 6.49 18.85 -13.86
N PRO A 140 7.70 18.85 -14.46
CA PRO A 140 8.71 19.88 -14.10
C PRO A 140 8.40 21.29 -14.57
N GLU A 141 7.89 21.45 -15.81
CA GLU A 141 7.63 22.76 -16.45
C GLU A 141 6.12 23.07 -16.56
N VAL A 142 5.27 22.17 -16.06
CA VAL A 142 3.81 22.25 -16.15
C VAL A 142 3.24 21.91 -14.78
N ALA A 143 2.34 22.74 -14.27
CA ALA A 143 1.67 22.51 -12.98
C ALA A 143 0.59 21.41 -13.01
N LEU A 144 0.87 20.30 -13.69
CA LEU A 144 0.13 19.05 -13.68
C LEU A 144 0.68 18.12 -12.58
N ASN A 145 -0.17 17.21 -12.12
CA ASN A 145 0.17 16.18 -11.14
C ASN A 145 -0.24 14.80 -11.66
N LEU A 146 0.51 13.78 -11.26
CA LEU A 146 0.29 12.37 -11.56
C LEU A 146 0.33 11.59 -10.23
N PRO A 147 -0.82 11.26 -9.62
CA PRO A 147 -0.87 10.37 -8.47
C PRO A 147 -0.59 8.93 -8.93
N LEU A 148 0.11 8.15 -8.11
CA LEU A 148 0.40 6.76 -8.41
C LEU A 148 -0.64 5.84 -7.74
N GLY A 149 -1.44 5.16 -8.55
CA GLY A 149 -2.38 4.13 -8.11
C GLY A 149 -1.74 2.74 -8.02
N ARG A 150 -2.50 1.74 -7.55
CA ARG A 150 -2.05 0.33 -7.43
C ARG A 150 -1.48 -0.23 -8.76
N SER A 151 -2.12 0.11 -9.87
CA SER A 151 -1.72 -0.26 -11.24
C SER A 151 -0.30 0.19 -11.61
N CYS A 152 0.15 1.36 -11.12
CA CYS A 152 1.48 1.90 -11.35
C CYS A 152 2.61 1.05 -10.74
N PHE A 153 2.31 0.10 -9.85
CA PHE A 153 3.25 -0.82 -9.22
C PHE A 153 3.06 -2.30 -9.62
N GLY A 154 2.10 -2.56 -10.53
CA GLY A 154 1.78 -3.91 -11.00
C GLY A 154 2.78 -4.48 -12.01
N THR A 155 2.38 -5.59 -12.65
CA THR A 155 3.15 -6.29 -13.70
C THR A 155 3.01 -5.69 -15.09
N GLU A 156 2.04 -4.79 -15.28
CA GLU A 156 1.62 -4.29 -16.58
C GLU A 156 2.66 -3.38 -17.27
N PRO A 157 2.61 -3.25 -18.61
CA PRO A 157 3.44 -2.31 -19.34
C PRO A 157 3.42 -0.91 -18.74
N GLY A 158 4.61 -0.32 -18.60
CA GLY A 158 4.80 1.02 -18.05
C GLY A 158 4.60 1.16 -16.53
N ALA A 159 4.26 0.09 -15.80
CA ALA A 159 4.38 0.10 -14.34
C ALA A 159 5.85 0.32 -13.91
N LEU A 160 6.06 0.62 -12.62
CA LEU A 160 7.39 0.82 -12.05
C LEU A 160 8.09 -0.52 -11.86
N SER A 161 9.34 -0.57 -12.29
CA SER A 161 10.27 -1.67 -12.01
C SER A 161 10.67 -1.72 -10.53
N TYR A 162 11.33 -2.81 -10.13
CA TYR A 162 11.90 -2.96 -8.78
C TYR A 162 12.86 -1.81 -8.43
N ASP A 163 13.79 -1.47 -9.31
CA ASP A 163 14.79 -0.42 -9.06
C ASP A 163 14.17 0.99 -9.01
N GLU A 164 13.14 1.25 -9.83
CA GLU A 164 12.38 2.50 -9.76
C GLU A 164 11.56 2.60 -8.47
N ALA A 165 10.85 1.55 -8.07
CA ALA A 165 10.09 1.52 -6.82
C ALA A 165 11.01 1.64 -5.58
N ARG A 166 12.20 1.03 -5.63
CA ARG A 166 13.22 1.16 -4.60
C ARG A 166 13.75 2.59 -4.50
N ALA A 167 14.15 3.19 -5.63
CA ALA A 167 14.61 4.57 -5.70
C ALA A 167 13.53 5.59 -5.29
N LEU A 168 12.27 5.29 -5.57
CA LEU A 168 11.11 6.11 -5.17
C LEU A 168 10.90 6.09 -3.65
N LEU A 169 10.95 4.91 -3.02
CA LEU A 169 10.67 4.78 -1.59
C LEU A 169 11.86 5.16 -0.70
N LEU A 170 13.06 4.69 -1.01
CA LEU A 170 14.27 4.90 -0.21
C LEU A 170 15.07 6.15 -0.62
N GLY A 171 14.79 6.70 -1.80
CA GLY A 171 15.59 7.78 -2.39
C GLY A 171 16.83 7.27 -3.13
N ARG A 172 17.72 8.20 -3.48
CA ARG A 172 19.04 7.92 -4.10
C ARG A 172 20.19 8.64 -3.41
N ASP A 173 19.92 9.83 -2.88
CA ASP A 173 20.89 10.72 -2.26
C ASP A 173 20.50 10.95 -0.79
N GLY A 174 21.29 10.44 0.16
CA GLY A 174 20.98 10.45 1.61
C GLY A 174 21.01 11.81 2.31
N GLY A 175 20.75 12.90 1.59
CA GLY A 175 20.68 14.28 2.12
C GLY A 175 19.28 14.72 2.53
N THR A 176 18.24 13.95 2.21
CA THR A 176 16.85 14.23 2.60
C THR A 176 16.15 12.95 3.08
N PRO A 177 15.17 13.05 4.01
CA PRO A 177 14.38 11.89 4.41
C PRO A 177 13.66 11.26 3.22
N SER A 178 13.80 9.94 3.11
CA SER A 178 13.20 9.12 2.06
C SER A 178 11.68 9.26 2.02
N LEU A 179 11.04 8.80 0.93
CA LEU A 179 9.58 8.86 0.83
C LEU A 179 8.91 7.92 1.86
N LEU A 180 9.56 6.80 2.19
CA LEU A 180 9.09 5.86 3.20
C LEU A 180 9.21 6.42 4.64
N GLU A 181 10.31 7.10 4.98
CA GLU A 181 10.48 7.77 6.28
C GLU A 181 9.51 8.94 6.47
N ARG A 182 9.26 9.72 5.40
CA ARG A 182 8.23 10.77 5.41
C ARG A 182 6.85 10.15 5.67
N PHE A 183 6.53 9.06 4.99
CA PHE A 183 5.25 8.36 5.15
C PHE A 183 5.03 7.84 6.57
N SER A 184 5.98 7.09 7.14
CA SER A 184 5.85 6.59 8.52
C SER A 184 5.75 7.76 9.53
N SER A 185 6.57 8.80 9.35
CA SER A 185 6.60 9.97 10.23
C SER A 185 5.32 10.81 10.19
N GLU A 186 4.66 10.92 9.03
CA GLU A 186 3.38 11.61 8.91
C GLU A 186 2.23 10.77 9.46
N MET A 187 2.20 9.47 9.15
CA MET A 187 1.16 8.53 9.60
C MET A 187 1.05 8.44 11.13
N ASP A 188 2.17 8.42 11.85
CA ASP A 188 2.22 8.45 13.32
C ASP A 188 1.68 9.78 13.91
N ARG A 189 1.76 10.88 13.16
CA ARG A 189 1.35 12.23 13.61
C ARG A 189 -0.11 12.54 13.30
N THR A 190 -0.67 11.98 12.23
CA THR A 190 -1.99 12.35 11.72
C THR A 190 -3.05 11.32 12.07
N ARG A 191 -4.01 11.69 12.94
CA ARG A 191 -5.31 11.00 13.03
C ARG A 191 -6.23 11.40 11.87
N THR A 192 -5.73 11.30 10.64
CA THR A 192 -6.52 11.53 9.42
C THR A 192 -7.72 10.56 9.42
N PRO A 193 -8.97 11.07 9.40
CA PRO A 193 -10.17 10.25 9.53
C PRO A 193 -10.77 9.85 8.18
N TYR A 194 -10.16 10.28 7.07
CA TYR A 194 -10.65 10.00 5.72
C TYR A 194 -9.49 9.79 4.76
N SER A 195 -9.33 8.52 4.38
CA SER A 195 -8.29 8.01 3.50
C SER A 195 -8.91 6.96 2.60
N ASP A 196 -8.60 7.04 1.31
CA ASP A 196 -9.18 6.20 0.28
C ASP A 196 -8.46 4.83 0.24
N MET A 197 -9.20 3.73 0.11
CA MET A 197 -8.64 2.37 0.11
C MET A 197 -7.67 2.16 -1.06
N ASP A 198 -7.89 2.84 -2.19
CA ASP A 198 -6.97 2.91 -3.32
C ASP A 198 -5.56 3.35 -2.91
N VAL A 199 -5.46 4.29 -1.96
CA VAL A 199 -4.18 4.87 -1.55
C VAL A 199 -3.42 3.90 -0.67
N TRP A 200 -4.10 3.19 0.23
CA TRP A 200 -3.48 2.11 1.01
C TRP A 200 -3.09 0.93 0.11
N ALA A 201 -3.89 0.60 -0.90
CA ALA A 201 -3.53 -0.38 -1.92
C ALA A 201 -2.32 0.05 -2.76
N ALA A 202 -2.21 1.33 -3.11
CA ALA A 202 -1.08 1.90 -3.85
C ALA A 202 0.22 1.90 -3.02
N TRP A 203 0.18 2.34 -1.76
CA TRP A 203 1.34 2.27 -0.85
C TRP A 203 1.81 0.85 -0.63
N TYR A 204 0.89 -0.08 -0.37
CA TYR A 204 1.25 -1.47 -0.14
C TYR A 204 1.85 -2.12 -1.40
N ALA A 205 1.27 -1.87 -2.58
CA ALA A 205 1.84 -2.33 -3.84
C ALA A 205 3.22 -1.70 -4.13
N CYS A 206 3.42 -0.43 -3.78
CA CYS A 206 4.72 0.24 -3.88
C CYS A 206 5.79 -0.42 -2.98
N ILE A 207 5.42 -0.74 -1.73
CA ILE A 207 6.31 -1.41 -0.77
C ILE A 207 6.64 -2.84 -1.22
N GLU A 208 5.65 -3.63 -1.61
CA GLU A 208 5.87 -4.99 -2.16
C GLU A 208 6.71 -4.96 -3.45
N ARG A 209 6.56 -3.94 -4.31
CA ARG A 209 7.39 -3.75 -5.52
C ARG A 209 8.83 -3.37 -5.20
N CYS A 210 9.06 -2.62 -4.11
CA CYS A 210 10.38 -2.27 -3.57
C CYS A 210 11.07 -3.44 -2.84
N ILE A 211 10.30 -4.31 -2.18
CA ILE A 211 10.79 -5.61 -1.65
C ILE A 211 11.12 -6.56 -2.81
N GLY A 212 10.36 -6.51 -3.91
CA GLY A 212 10.62 -7.26 -5.14
C GLY A 212 10.36 -8.76 -5.03
N GLY A 213 9.52 -9.19 -4.09
CA GLY A 213 9.25 -10.61 -3.82
C GLY A 213 10.36 -11.37 -3.09
N LYS A 214 11.38 -10.66 -2.58
CA LYS A 214 12.46 -11.23 -1.75
C LYS A 214 12.02 -11.36 -0.28
N PRO A 215 12.68 -12.20 0.54
CA PRO A 215 12.51 -12.19 2.00
C PRO A 215 12.84 -10.80 2.59
N ILE A 216 12.19 -10.39 3.68
CA ILE A 216 12.35 -9.02 4.21
C ILE A 216 13.81 -8.77 4.62
N ARG A 217 14.51 -9.79 5.16
CA ARG A 217 15.96 -9.74 5.48
C ARG A 217 16.88 -9.23 4.34
N GLU A 218 16.43 -9.26 3.08
CA GLU A 218 17.18 -8.83 1.89
C GLU A 218 16.76 -7.41 1.42
N PHE A 219 15.89 -6.73 2.17
CA PHE A 219 15.41 -5.38 1.89
C PHE A 219 16.49 -4.30 2.04
N SER A 220 17.38 -4.42 3.03
CA SER A 220 18.46 -3.45 3.26
C SER A 220 19.65 -4.07 4.01
N ALA A 221 20.73 -3.29 4.13
CA ALA A 221 21.81 -3.51 5.10
C ALA A 221 21.74 -2.53 6.30
N ASP A 222 20.88 -1.52 6.27
CA ASP A 222 20.71 -0.54 7.35
C ASP A 222 19.51 -0.91 8.26
N PRO A 223 19.74 -1.18 9.56
CA PRO A 223 18.68 -1.35 10.55
C PRO A 223 17.65 -0.20 10.60
N THR A 224 18.05 1.01 10.19
CA THR A 224 17.16 2.19 10.14
C THR A 224 16.11 2.06 9.04
N GLU A 225 16.50 1.64 7.82
CA GLU A 225 15.56 1.37 6.73
C GLU A 225 14.59 0.23 7.10
N PHE A 226 15.09 -0.83 7.75
CA PHE A 226 14.25 -1.90 8.31
C PHE A 226 13.23 -1.38 9.31
N ARG A 227 13.66 -0.52 10.25
CA ARG A 227 12.78 0.06 11.28
C ARG A 227 11.68 0.90 10.65
N THR A 228 12.03 1.71 9.66
CA THR A 228 11.10 2.54 8.89
C THR A 228 10.10 1.68 8.10
N LEU A 229 10.55 0.61 7.46
CA LEU A 229 9.66 -0.36 6.80
C LEU A 229 8.66 -0.98 7.78
N GLY A 230 9.13 -1.37 8.98
CA GLY A 230 8.28 -1.87 10.06
C GLY A 230 7.20 -0.87 10.48
N PHE A 231 7.57 0.40 10.69
CA PHE A 231 6.61 1.46 11.01
C PHE A 231 5.61 1.69 9.86
N ALA A 232 6.06 1.80 8.61
CA ALA A 232 5.21 2.02 7.45
C ALA A 232 4.19 0.89 7.24
N LEU A 233 4.63 -0.37 7.29
CA LEU A 233 3.76 -1.53 7.15
C LEU A 233 2.75 -1.66 8.30
N ARG A 234 3.18 -1.40 9.54
CA ARG A 234 2.27 -1.41 10.70
C ARG A 234 1.25 -0.27 10.66
N ALA A 235 1.65 0.91 10.20
CA ALA A 235 0.75 2.04 10.01
C ALA A 235 -0.31 1.75 8.94
N LEU A 236 0.08 1.17 7.80
CA LEU A 236 -0.85 0.67 6.78
C LEU A 236 -1.81 -0.38 7.36
N ALA A 237 -1.28 -1.41 8.02
CA ALA A 237 -2.09 -2.46 8.64
C ALA A 237 -3.15 -1.88 9.60
N SER A 238 -2.78 -0.90 10.43
CA SER A 238 -3.72 -0.22 11.34
C SER A 238 -4.88 0.43 10.57
N ARG A 239 -4.62 1.11 9.45
CA ARG A 239 -5.68 1.76 8.65
C ARG A 239 -6.53 0.78 7.86
N VAL A 240 -5.91 -0.27 7.33
CA VAL A 240 -6.61 -1.37 6.67
C VAL A 240 -7.57 -2.04 7.67
N SER A 241 -7.18 -2.22 8.93
CA SER A 241 -8.08 -2.74 9.98
C SER A 241 -9.19 -1.77 10.45
N GLU A 242 -9.06 -0.46 10.17
CA GLU A 242 -10.09 0.56 10.46
C GLU A 242 -11.18 0.62 9.36
N CYS A 243 -10.95 0.02 8.18
CA CYS A 243 -11.84 0.14 7.02
C CYS A 243 -12.73 -1.11 6.82
N SER A 244 -14.05 -0.92 6.75
CA SER A 244 -15.04 -2.01 6.58
C SER A 244 -14.91 -2.80 5.27
N ASN A 245 -14.30 -2.20 4.24
CA ASN A 245 -14.21 -2.75 2.88
C ASN A 245 -12.78 -3.23 2.57
N ALA A 246 -12.04 -3.66 3.59
CA ALA A 246 -10.60 -3.95 3.51
C ALA A 246 -10.23 -5.38 3.09
N SER A 247 -11.20 -6.20 2.65
CA SER A 247 -11.03 -7.62 2.29
C SER A 247 -9.89 -7.91 1.32
N ASP A 248 -9.60 -6.96 0.43
CA ASP A 248 -8.75 -7.17 -0.74
C ASP A 248 -7.27 -6.85 -0.48
N LEU A 249 -6.93 -6.47 0.77
CA LEU A 249 -5.56 -6.20 1.23
C LEU A 249 -5.12 -7.22 2.30
N PRO A 250 -3.93 -7.84 2.16
CA PRO A 250 -3.52 -8.96 3.02
C PRO A 250 -2.99 -8.45 4.36
N LEU A 251 -3.90 -8.04 5.25
CA LEU A 251 -3.61 -7.45 6.56
C LEU A 251 -2.62 -8.30 7.39
N LEU A 252 -2.78 -9.62 7.43
CA LEU A 252 -1.85 -10.50 8.15
C LEU A 252 -0.42 -10.48 7.56
N ARG A 253 -0.27 -10.37 6.24
CA ARG A 253 1.04 -10.23 5.57
C ARG A 253 1.68 -8.88 5.87
N MET A 254 0.89 -7.79 5.92
CA MET A 254 1.40 -6.48 6.35
C MET A 254 1.94 -6.54 7.79
N LEU A 255 1.21 -7.18 8.70
CA LEU A 255 1.61 -7.36 10.09
C LEU A 255 2.85 -8.25 10.21
N ALA A 256 2.89 -9.40 9.55
CA ALA A 256 4.04 -10.32 9.56
C ALA A 256 5.31 -9.66 8.98
N ASN A 257 5.20 -9.02 7.81
CA ASN A 257 6.32 -8.30 7.19
C ASN A 257 6.80 -7.13 8.07
N SER A 258 5.89 -6.44 8.78
CA SER A 258 6.28 -5.40 9.74
C SER A 258 7.08 -5.96 10.93
N LEU A 259 6.74 -7.18 11.37
CA LEU A 259 7.37 -7.87 12.49
C LEU A 259 8.77 -8.37 12.12
N GLU A 260 8.92 -9.00 10.95
CA GLU A 260 10.23 -9.41 10.40
C GLU A 260 11.13 -8.18 10.21
N ALA A 261 10.59 -7.06 9.70
CA ALA A 261 11.33 -5.80 9.58
C ALA A 261 11.79 -5.24 10.95
N PHE A 262 10.95 -5.29 12.00
CA PHE A 262 11.36 -4.86 13.34
C PHE A 262 12.40 -5.80 14.00
N ASP A 263 12.38 -7.11 13.69
CA ASP A 263 13.35 -8.07 14.22
C ASP A 263 14.74 -7.84 13.58
N HIS A 264 14.79 -7.57 12.26
CA HIS A 264 16.01 -7.13 11.58
C HIS A 264 16.50 -5.75 12.01
N ALA A 265 15.60 -4.85 12.39
CA ALA A 265 15.93 -3.57 13.04
C ALA A 265 16.39 -3.73 14.51
N GLN A 266 16.36 -4.95 15.07
CA GLN A 266 16.64 -5.28 16.48
C GLN A 266 15.71 -4.55 17.48
N ASP A 267 14.55 -4.05 17.03
CA ASP A 267 13.59 -3.32 17.84
C ASP A 267 12.60 -4.29 18.52
N GLY A 268 13.11 -5.04 19.50
CA GLY A 268 12.36 -6.08 20.21
C GLY A 268 11.03 -5.61 20.84
N LYS A 269 10.93 -4.32 21.19
CA LYS A 269 9.69 -3.69 21.67
C LYS A 269 8.65 -3.57 20.55
N ASN A 270 9.06 -3.17 19.35
CA ASN A 270 8.15 -3.10 18.21
C ASN A 270 7.85 -4.49 17.61
N VAL A 271 8.74 -5.48 17.72
CA VAL A 271 8.44 -6.90 17.46
C VAL A 271 7.33 -7.42 18.38
N ALA A 272 7.43 -7.15 19.69
CA ALA A 272 6.42 -7.55 20.67
C ALA A 272 5.06 -6.89 20.43
N LEU A 273 5.05 -5.59 20.05
CA LEU A 273 3.84 -4.89 19.60
C LEU A 273 3.27 -5.49 18.30
N GLY A 274 4.12 -5.95 17.37
CA GLY A 274 3.70 -6.67 16.17
C GLY A 274 2.94 -7.96 16.49
N TRP A 275 3.43 -8.76 17.43
CA TRP A 275 2.73 -9.95 17.93
C TRP A 275 1.38 -9.62 18.57
N SER A 276 1.28 -8.56 19.36
CA SER A 276 -0.01 -8.10 19.92
C SER A 276 -1.01 -7.68 18.85
N ASN A 277 -0.56 -7.09 17.74
CA ASN A 277 -1.43 -6.74 16.62
C ASN A 277 -1.91 -7.99 15.85
N ILE A 278 -1.03 -8.97 15.63
CA ILE A 278 -1.39 -10.28 15.04
C ILE A 278 -2.41 -11.01 15.93
N ALA A 279 -2.25 -10.94 17.26
CA ALA A 279 -3.22 -11.49 18.19
C ALA A 279 -4.59 -10.79 18.06
N GLY A 280 -4.61 -9.46 17.96
CA GLY A 280 -5.83 -8.69 17.70
C GLY A 280 -6.55 -9.05 16.40
N TYR A 281 -5.79 -9.29 15.32
CA TYR A 281 -6.33 -9.79 14.06
C TYR A 281 -7.00 -11.17 14.22
N HIS A 282 -6.34 -12.11 14.92
CA HIS A 282 -6.94 -13.43 15.18
C HIS A 282 -8.21 -13.35 16.03
N LEU A 283 -8.28 -12.45 17.02
CA LEU A 283 -9.52 -12.20 17.76
C LEU A 283 -10.66 -11.68 16.86
N GLN A 284 -10.36 -10.76 15.93
CA GLN A 284 -11.35 -10.25 14.97
C GLN A 284 -11.84 -11.35 14.01
N ALA A 285 -10.99 -12.34 13.70
CA ALA A 285 -11.35 -13.53 12.94
C ALA A 285 -12.04 -14.64 13.78
N GLY A 286 -12.14 -14.47 15.10
CA GLY A 286 -12.71 -15.47 16.02
C GLY A 286 -11.78 -16.60 16.44
N ASP A 287 -10.49 -16.57 16.06
CA ASP A 287 -9.50 -17.59 16.43
C ASP A 287 -8.81 -17.24 17.76
N GLU A 288 -9.49 -17.55 18.86
CA GLU A 288 -8.96 -17.38 20.23
C GLU A 288 -7.69 -18.20 20.49
N GLN A 289 -7.47 -19.31 19.76
CA GLN A 289 -6.30 -20.18 19.94
C GLN A 289 -5.04 -19.55 19.32
N LEU A 290 -5.12 -19.05 18.09
CA LEU A 290 -4.03 -18.31 17.46
C LEU A 290 -3.79 -16.96 18.16
N ALA A 291 -4.85 -16.28 18.63
CA ALA A 291 -4.71 -15.09 19.46
C ALA A 291 -3.94 -15.38 20.77
N SER A 292 -4.29 -16.47 21.48
CA SER A 292 -3.56 -16.89 22.69
C SER A 292 -2.08 -17.17 22.43
N ARG A 293 -1.75 -17.82 21.30
CA ARG A 293 -0.35 -18.06 20.88
C ARG A 293 0.37 -16.74 20.61
N ALA A 294 -0.19 -15.88 19.75
CA ALA A 294 0.40 -14.60 19.39
C ALA A 294 0.64 -13.70 20.62
N TYR A 295 -0.31 -13.62 21.57
CA TYR A 295 -0.08 -12.94 22.85
C TYR A 295 1.01 -13.59 23.72
N THR A 296 1.18 -14.91 23.67
CA THR A 296 2.29 -15.61 24.36
C THR A 296 3.65 -15.21 23.76
N HIS A 297 3.76 -15.11 22.43
CA HIS A 297 4.99 -14.61 21.77
C HIS A 297 5.24 -13.11 22.07
N ALA A 298 4.20 -12.27 22.09
CA ALA A 298 4.29 -10.88 22.52
C ALA A 298 4.85 -10.75 23.95
N GLY A 299 4.29 -11.50 24.91
CA GLY A 299 4.77 -11.52 26.29
C GLY A 299 6.26 -11.88 26.39
N GLY A 300 6.67 -12.94 25.69
CA GLY A 300 8.08 -13.37 25.65
C GLY A 300 9.03 -12.31 25.08
N ARG A 301 8.66 -11.66 23.97
CA ARG A 301 9.48 -10.60 23.37
C ARG A 301 9.50 -9.32 24.21
N PHE A 302 8.42 -8.98 24.93
CA PHE A 302 8.42 -7.88 25.89
C PHE A 302 9.35 -8.14 27.10
N THR A 303 9.38 -9.37 27.63
CA THR A 303 10.34 -9.74 28.70
C THR A 303 11.78 -9.60 28.22
N GLN A 304 12.12 -10.15 27.04
CA GLN A 304 13.47 -10.03 26.46
C GLN A 304 13.89 -8.56 26.24
N ALA A 305 12.97 -7.73 25.72
CA ALA A 305 13.21 -6.29 25.57
C ALA A 305 13.40 -5.59 26.93
N ALA A 306 12.66 -6.00 27.96
CA ALA A 306 12.82 -5.45 29.31
C ALA A 306 14.20 -5.78 29.92
N GLU A 307 14.65 -7.03 29.79
CA GLU A 307 15.95 -7.49 30.30
C GLU A 307 17.11 -6.70 29.67
N LEU A 308 17.09 -6.51 28.34
CA LEU A 308 18.08 -5.71 27.63
C LEU A 308 18.07 -4.24 28.08
N LEU A 309 16.88 -3.61 28.17
CA LEU A 309 16.74 -2.23 28.63
C LEU A 309 17.21 -2.05 30.09
N MET A 310 16.98 -3.03 30.96
CA MET A 310 17.48 -3.01 32.34
C MET A 310 19.01 -3.17 32.41
N ALA A 311 19.61 -4.02 31.57
CA ALA A 311 21.07 -4.13 31.45
C ALA A 311 21.71 -2.81 30.96
N GLU A 312 21.05 -2.12 30.03
CA GLU A 312 21.42 -0.76 29.57
C GLU A 312 21.11 0.36 30.60
N ARG A 313 20.61 0.02 31.80
CA ARG A 313 20.19 0.95 32.87
C ARG A 313 18.99 1.84 32.53
N LYS A 314 18.25 1.55 31.46
CA LYS A 314 16.99 2.22 31.05
C LYS A 314 15.80 1.64 31.84
N SER A 315 15.92 1.57 33.17
CA SER A 315 14.98 0.80 34.02
C SER A 315 13.51 1.25 33.92
N ALA A 316 13.24 2.52 33.60
CA ALA A 316 11.88 3.00 33.37
C ALA A 316 11.24 2.39 32.09
N GLU A 317 12.00 2.29 31.00
CA GLU A 317 11.56 1.68 29.75
C GLU A 317 11.46 0.15 29.89
N GLY A 318 12.40 -0.47 30.61
CA GLY A 318 12.35 -1.88 30.97
C GLY A 318 11.11 -2.23 31.81
N ASN A 319 10.80 -1.43 32.84
CA ASN A 319 9.59 -1.59 33.63
C ASN A 319 8.30 -1.43 32.79
N GLN A 320 8.27 -0.50 31.84
CA GLN A 320 7.13 -0.40 30.90
C GLN A 320 6.98 -1.68 30.07
N CYS A 321 8.09 -2.27 29.61
CA CYS A 321 8.05 -3.53 28.86
C CYS A 321 7.58 -4.70 29.74
N MET A 322 7.96 -4.77 31.02
CA MET A 322 7.44 -5.79 31.95
C MET A 322 5.92 -5.68 32.19
N VAL A 323 5.37 -4.46 32.26
CA VAL A 323 3.90 -4.26 32.36
C VAL A 323 3.19 -4.76 31.09
N LEU A 324 3.75 -4.48 29.92
CA LEU A 324 3.21 -4.97 28.63
C LEU A 324 3.37 -6.49 28.48
N ALA A 325 4.43 -7.09 29.04
CA ALA A 325 4.60 -8.54 29.10
C ALA A 325 3.48 -9.20 29.94
N HIS A 326 3.17 -8.65 31.12
CA HIS A 326 2.11 -9.17 31.98
C HIS A 326 0.73 -9.10 31.30
N ASP A 327 0.37 -7.94 30.73
CA ASP A 327 -0.87 -7.73 29.98
C ASP A 327 -1.03 -8.74 28.82
N ALA A 328 0.06 -8.99 28.08
CA ALA A 328 0.07 -9.98 27.01
C ALA A 328 -0.11 -11.42 27.54
N TYR A 329 0.59 -11.83 28.60
CA TYR A 329 0.42 -13.17 29.18
C TYR A 329 -0.96 -13.38 29.82
N GLU A 330 -1.54 -12.35 30.42
CA GLU A 330 -2.88 -12.38 30.99
C GLU A 330 -3.95 -12.58 29.89
N LYS A 331 -3.87 -11.80 28.81
CA LYS A 331 -4.68 -12.00 27.60
C LYS A 331 -4.49 -13.41 27.01
N ALA A 332 -3.25 -13.87 26.90
CA ALA A 332 -2.96 -15.21 26.41
C ALA A 332 -3.62 -16.32 27.25
N ALA A 333 -3.71 -16.15 28.57
CA ALA A 333 -4.39 -17.08 29.47
C ALA A 333 -5.92 -17.04 29.31
N VAL A 334 -6.52 -15.85 29.22
CA VAL A 334 -7.97 -15.66 29.01
C VAL A 334 -8.43 -16.34 27.72
N TYR A 335 -7.83 -16.02 26.58
CA TYR A 335 -8.26 -16.60 25.29
C TYR A 335 -7.98 -18.11 25.19
N ARG A 336 -7.00 -18.63 25.94
CA ARG A 336 -6.78 -20.08 26.06
C ARG A 336 -7.90 -20.79 26.83
N ALA A 337 -8.41 -20.15 27.89
CA ALA A 337 -9.53 -20.67 28.66
C ALA A 337 -10.83 -20.66 27.83
N ASN A 338 -11.11 -19.57 27.13
CA ASN A 338 -12.25 -19.47 26.23
C ASN A 338 -12.19 -20.54 25.11
N ALA A 339 -11.05 -20.66 24.42
CA ALA A 339 -10.86 -21.64 23.37
C ALA A 339 -11.06 -23.10 23.86
N ALA A 340 -10.67 -23.40 25.10
CA ALA A 340 -10.90 -24.71 25.71
C ALA A 340 -12.40 -24.97 26.02
N VAL A 341 -13.13 -23.95 26.48
CA VAL A 341 -14.59 -24.04 26.72
C VAL A 341 -15.35 -24.19 25.40
N ASN A 342 -15.02 -23.35 24.40
CA ASN A 342 -15.66 -23.32 23.09
C ASN A 342 -15.36 -24.59 22.28
N GLY A 343 -14.10 -25.06 22.30
CA GLY A 343 -13.69 -26.32 21.69
C GLY A 343 -14.30 -27.57 22.34
N GLY A 344 -14.62 -27.51 23.64
CA GLY A 344 -15.36 -28.57 24.33
C GLY A 344 -16.86 -28.62 24.00
N ALA A 345 -17.42 -27.58 23.37
CA ALA A 345 -18.84 -27.43 23.11
C ALA A 345 -19.25 -27.63 21.64
N SER A 346 -18.31 -27.63 20.69
CA SER A 346 -18.61 -27.56 19.25
C SER A 346 -18.41 -28.89 18.49
N GLY A 347 -19.33 -29.82 18.70
CA GLY A 347 -19.77 -30.71 17.62
C GLY A 347 -20.92 -30.02 16.88
N SER A 348 -20.72 -29.63 15.61
CA SER A 348 -21.53 -28.61 14.91
C SER A 348 -21.24 -27.18 15.44
N THR A 349 -21.28 -26.10 14.64
CA THR A 349 -21.98 -25.93 13.35
C THR A 349 -21.14 -25.25 12.24
N VAL A 350 -20.02 -24.60 12.57
CA VAL A 350 -19.32 -23.68 11.62
C VAL A 350 -18.75 -24.39 10.39
N ALA A 351 -18.24 -25.61 10.52
CA ALA A 351 -17.70 -26.39 9.40
C ALA A 351 -18.72 -26.64 8.27
N GLN A 352 -20.02 -26.62 8.56
CA GLN A 352 -21.06 -26.86 7.55
C GLN A 352 -21.25 -25.68 6.58
N VAL A 353 -20.93 -24.44 6.98
CA VAL A 353 -21.16 -23.25 6.13
C VAL A 353 -20.18 -23.21 4.94
N HIS A 354 -18.95 -23.67 5.11
CA HIS A 354 -18.00 -23.84 4.01
C HIS A 354 -18.13 -25.20 3.29
N ALA A 355 -18.47 -26.28 4.00
CA ALA A 355 -18.66 -27.59 3.36
C ALA A 355 -19.90 -27.65 2.44
N ALA A 356 -20.96 -26.91 2.75
CA ALA A 356 -22.18 -26.85 1.93
C ALA A 356 -21.99 -26.21 0.54
N LEU A 357 -20.83 -25.61 0.25
CA LEU A 357 -20.49 -25.06 -1.06
C LEU A 357 -19.60 -25.99 -1.91
N ASN A 358 -19.05 -27.07 -1.34
CA ASN A 358 -18.15 -28.02 -2.02
C ASN A 358 -18.42 -29.46 -1.57
N GLY A 359 -19.61 -29.98 -1.88
CA GLY A 359 -20.10 -31.26 -1.35
C GLY A 359 -20.93 -32.10 -2.31
N THR A 360 -20.28 -32.74 -3.29
CA THR A 360 -20.80 -33.96 -3.93
C THR A 360 -19.78 -35.09 -3.86
N ASP A 361 -20.30 -36.27 -3.53
CA ASP A 361 -19.67 -37.59 -3.45
C ASP A 361 -18.84 -37.92 -2.19
N ALA A 362 -18.86 -39.22 -1.86
CA ALA A 362 -18.71 -39.77 -0.52
C ALA A 362 -17.92 -41.13 -0.57
N PRO A 363 -17.72 -41.90 0.51
CA PRO A 363 -16.34 -42.11 0.97
C PRO A 363 -15.89 -43.58 1.15
N ASP A 364 -14.57 -43.77 1.20
CA ASP A 364 -13.88 -44.94 1.77
C ASP A 364 -12.43 -44.53 2.13
N GLY A 365 -11.77 -44.93 3.22
CA GLY A 365 -12.24 -45.60 4.43
C GLY A 365 -11.17 -46.51 5.08
N ARG A 366 -10.50 -46.08 6.17
CA ARG A 366 -9.94 -46.94 7.27
C ARG A 366 -9.10 -46.21 8.35
N ALA A 367 -9.47 -46.48 9.61
CA ALA A 367 -8.68 -46.81 10.82
C ALA A 367 -7.36 -46.09 11.24
N ARG A 368 -7.32 -45.80 12.56
CA ARG A 368 -6.22 -45.40 13.49
C ARG A 368 -5.30 -46.60 13.90
N PRO A 369 -4.12 -46.45 14.57
CA PRO A 369 -3.83 -45.81 15.89
C PRO A 369 -2.66 -44.78 15.87
N GLN A 370 -2.45 -43.83 16.81
CA GLN A 370 -2.12 -43.91 18.27
C GLN A 370 -0.81 -44.69 18.57
N ASP A 371 0.16 -44.24 19.38
CA ASP A 371 0.39 -43.02 20.19
C ASP A 371 1.95 -42.73 20.20
N VAL A 372 2.65 -41.87 20.99
CA VAL A 372 2.44 -41.30 22.33
C VAL A 372 3.28 -40.00 22.56
N SER A 373 3.51 -39.59 23.81
CA SER A 373 4.04 -38.28 24.28
C SER A 373 5.57 -38.08 24.29
N GLY A 374 6.01 -36.81 24.22
CA GLY A 374 7.33 -36.36 24.71
C GLY A 374 7.35 -34.84 24.98
N ILE A 375 7.63 -34.42 26.22
CA ILE A 375 7.72 -32.99 26.61
C ILE A 375 9.17 -32.59 26.86
N THR A 376 9.70 -31.71 26.01
CA THR A 376 10.94 -30.95 26.22
C THR A 376 10.79 -29.58 25.57
N ALA A 377 11.14 -28.50 26.27
CA ALA A 377 11.04 -27.14 25.74
C ALA A 377 12.13 -26.89 24.68
N PRO A 378 11.79 -26.40 23.47
CA PRO A 378 12.77 -26.02 22.46
C PRO A 378 13.34 -24.62 22.75
N VAL A 379 14.66 -24.49 22.65
CA VAL A 379 15.29 -23.18 22.43
C VAL A 379 14.93 -22.72 21.01
N MET A 380 14.33 -21.53 20.89
CA MET A 380 13.72 -21.08 19.64
C MET A 380 14.78 -20.62 18.62
N SER A 381 14.92 -21.36 17.53
CA SER A 381 15.67 -20.96 16.34
C SER A 381 14.78 -20.19 15.37
N SER A 382 15.37 -19.52 14.37
CA SER A 382 14.71 -18.67 13.36
C SER A 382 13.73 -19.39 12.41
N THR A 383 13.37 -20.65 12.68
CA THR A 383 12.58 -21.51 11.81
C THR A 383 11.06 -21.22 11.85
N GLU A 384 10.51 -20.69 12.95
CA GLU A 384 9.04 -20.50 13.06
C GLU A 384 8.48 -19.38 12.16
N LEU A 385 9.30 -18.42 11.71
CA LEU A 385 8.87 -17.41 10.72
C LEU A 385 8.51 -18.04 9.37
N VAL A 386 9.05 -19.23 9.04
CA VAL A 386 8.76 -19.97 7.81
C VAL A 386 7.33 -20.53 7.81
N ASN A 387 6.81 -20.97 8.97
CA ASN A 387 5.44 -21.49 9.07
C ASN A 387 4.36 -20.43 8.78
N VAL A 388 4.67 -19.12 8.90
CA VAL A 388 3.73 -18.04 8.58
C VAL A 388 3.69 -17.74 7.08
N SER A 389 4.79 -17.99 6.36
CA SER A 389 4.88 -17.78 4.91
C SER A 389 4.48 -19.02 4.09
N GLU A 390 4.79 -20.24 4.55
CA GLU A 390 4.42 -21.48 3.82
C GLU A 390 2.90 -21.67 3.69
N ILE A 391 2.12 -21.32 4.72
CA ILE A 391 0.65 -21.40 4.72
C ILE A 391 -0.01 -20.58 3.57
N ASN A 392 0.70 -19.62 2.98
CA ASN A 392 0.16 -18.74 1.92
C ASN A 392 0.56 -19.13 0.49
N ASN A 393 1.50 -20.06 0.28
CA ASN A 393 1.98 -20.37 -1.08
C ASN A 393 1.06 -21.31 -1.88
N ASP A 394 0.27 -22.16 -1.22
CA ASP A 394 -0.58 -23.17 -1.88
C ASP A 394 -1.79 -22.59 -2.66
N ASN A 395 -2.09 -21.29 -2.52
CA ASN A 395 -3.22 -20.63 -3.18
C ASN A 395 -2.90 -19.94 -4.53
N LEU A 396 -1.67 -20.08 -5.07
CA LEU A 396 -1.24 -19.39 -6.30
C LEU A 396 -0.69 -20.30 -7.41
N SER A 397 -0.67 -21.61 -7.23
CA SER A 397 -0.05 -22.57 -8.16
C SER A 397 -0.97 -23.04 -9.30
N ASP A 398 -2.29 -23.03 -9.14
CA ASP A 398 -3.24 -23.75 -10.01
C ASP A 398 -3.99 -22.88 -11.05
N ARG A 399 -3.31 -21.87 -11.60
CA ARG A 399 -3.79 -21.10 -12.77
C ARG A 399 -2.70 -20.91 -13.83
N SER A 400 -2.23 -22.00 -14.42
CA SER A 400 -1.23 -21.96 -15.51
C SER A 400 -1.27 -23.20 -16.43
N ARG A 401 -2.39 -23.46 -17.12
CA ARG A 401 -2.45 -24.42 -18.26
C ARG A 401 -3.69 -24.22 -19.15
N SER A 402 -3.49 -24.48 -20.45
CA SER A 402 -4.43 -24.32 -21.59
C SER A 402 -4.82 -22.85 -21.89
N HIS A 403 -5.07 -22.43 -23.14
CA HIS A 403 -5.10 -23.13 -24.44
C HIS A 403 -4.09 -22.56 -25.46
N SER A 404 -3.92 -23.25 -26.59
CA SER A 404 -3.36 -22.69 -27.83
C SER A 404 -4.03 -23.34 -29.06
N PRO A 405 -4.61 -22.57 -29.98
CA PRO A 405 -4.71 -22.85 -31.41
C PRO A 405 -3.61 -22.05 -32.16
N SER A 406 -3.02 -22.50 -33.27
CA SER A 406 -3.59 -23.13 -34.49
C SER A 406 -4.39 -22.16 -35.34
#